data_AF-A0A7S3HNA7-F1
#
_entry.id   AF-A0A7S3HNA7-F1
#
_cell.length_a   1.000
_cell.length_b   1.000
_cell.length_c   1.000
_cell.angle_alpha   90.00
_cell.angle_beta   90.00
_cell.angle_gamma   90.00
#
_symmetry.space_group_name_H-M   'P 1'
#
loop_
_entity.id
_entity.type
_entity.pdbx_description
1 polymer ?
#
loop_
_entity_poly.entity_id
_entity_poly.type
_entity_poly.pdbx_seq_one_letter_code
_entity_poly.pdbx_strand_id
1 'polypeptide(L)'
;HSTDVREFLYTEQELEEGRTYDDLWNAAQIQMVKEGKMHGFLRMYWAKKILEWSPSPEEALRRAIYLNDKYSLDGRDPNGYVGCMWSIGGIHDQGWGERPIFGKIRFMNYQGCKRKFDVQKFVNRYPPAAANANAGSNASGGGSNSGSAKKAVAVKGQKGIYAFLTKK
;
A
#
# COMPACT_ATOMS: atom_id res chain seq x y z
N HIS A 1 15.14 0.04 9.04
CA HIS A 1 14.43 -0.93 8.19
C HIS A 1 14.48 -0.63 6.68
N SER A 2 15.21 0.40 6.23
CA SER A 2 15.32 0.71 4.78
C SER A 2 16.05 -0.38 3.98
N THR A 3 16.85 -1.22 4.62
CA THR A 3 17.62 -2.33 4.03
C THR A 3 16.90 -3.67 4.05
N ASP A 4 15.74 -3.77 4.72
CA ASP A 4 15.03 -5.03 4.91
C ASP A 4 14.53 -5.57 3.56
N VAL A 5 14.48 -6.89 3.36
CA VAL A 5 13.95 -7.44 2.09
C VAL A 5 12.44 -7.28 2.08
N ARG A 6 11.88 -6.77 0.97
CA ARG A 6 10.43 -6.69 0.74
C ARG A 6 10.00 -7.94 -0.03
N GLU A 7 8.97 -8.62 0.48
CA GLU A 7 8.43 -9.83 -0.15
C GLU A 7 7.76 -9.50 -1.49
N PHE A 8 7.05 -8.36 -1.54
CA PHE A 8 6.37 -7.87 -2.72
C PHE A 8 6.78 -6.43 -3.02
N LEU A 9 6.89 -6.11 -4.31
CA LEU A 9 7.11 -4.75 -4.80
C LEU A 9 6.15 -4.53 -5.97
N TYR A 10 5.24 -3.59 -5.80
CA TYR A 10 4.30 -3.21 -6.85
C TYR A 10 4.73 -1.91 -7.51
N THR A 11 4.44 -1.78 -8.79
CA THR A 11 4.50 -0.51 -9.52
C THR A 11 3.34 0.39 -9.11
N GLU A 12 3.46 1.69 -9.36
CA GLU A 12 2.36 2.63 -9.14
C GLU A 12 1.12 2.25 -9.94
N GLN A 13 1.30 1.76 -11.17
CA GLN A 13 0.20 1.30 -12.02
C GLN A 13 -0.50 0.05 -11.46
N GLU A 14 0.25 -0.94 -10.98
CA GLU A 14 -0.36 -2.13 -10.34
C GLU A 14 -1.13 -1.76 -9.08
N LEU A 15 -0.60 -0.83 -8.28
CA LEU A 15 -1.31 -0.30 -7.12
C LEU A 15 -2.57 0.46 -7.55
N GLU A 16 -2.48 1.35 -8.54
CA GLU A 16 -3.59 2.15 -9.04
C GLU A 16 -4.76 1.31 -9.53
N GLU A 17 -4.46 0.25 -10.28
CA GLU A 17 -5.44 -0.65 -10.88
C GLU A 17 -5.91 -1.77 -9.92
N GLY A 18 -5.44 -1.77 -8.67
CA GLY A 18 -5.83 -2.76 -7.67
C GLY A 18 -5.38 -4.16 -8.03
N ARG A 19 -4.14 -4.33 -8.51
CA ARG A 19 -3.56 -5.61 -8.94
C ARG A 19 -2.47 -6.10 -7.99
N THR A 20 -2.86 -6.34 -6.75
CA THR A 20 -2.02 -6.97 -5.74
C THR A 20 -2.53 -8.37 -5.40
N TYR A 21 -1.77 -9.14 -4.63
CA TYR A 21 -2.21 -10.43 -4.10
C TYR A 21 -3.33 -10.31 -3.05
N ASP A 22 -3.56 -9.11 -2.50
CA ASP A 22 -4.46 -8.86 -1.38
C ASP A 22 -5.81 -8.35 -1.90
N ASP A 23 -6.82 -9.22 -1.86
CA ASP A 23 -8.16 -8.90 -2.35
C ASP A 23 -8.84 -7.76 -1.56
N LEU A 24 -8.58 -7.65 -0.26
CA LEU A 24 -9.10 -6.54 0.57
C LEU A 24 -8.45 -5.22 0.15
N TRP A 25 -7.13 -5.20 -0.07
CA TRP A 25 -6.44 -4.01 -0.53
C TRP A 25 -6.93 -3.59 -1.92
N ASN A 26 -7.04 -4.55 -2.84
CA ASN A 26 -7.57 -4.31 -4.19
C ASN A 26 -8.99 -3.74 -4.11
N ALA A 27 -9.85 -4.30 -3.25
CA ALA A 27 -11.22 -3.82 -3.08
C ALA A 27 -11.27 -2.39 -2.51
N ALA A 28 -10.39 -2.05 -1.56
CA ALA A 28 -10.28 -0.70 -1.02
C ALA A 28 -9.84 0.31 -2.08
N GLN A 29 -8.83 -0.05 -2.89
CA GLN A 29 -8.38 0.77 -4.02
C GLN A 29 -9.50 0.98 -5.04
N ILE A 30 -10.18 -0.10 -5.46
CA ILE A 30 -11.28 -0.04 -6.42
C ILE A 30 -12.45 0.78 -5.88
N GLN A 31 -12.74 0.70 -4.58
CA GLN A 31 -13.73 1.57 -3.94
C GLN A 31 -13.35 3.04 -4.14
N MET A 32 -12.11 3.42 -3.84
CA MET A 32 -11.65 4.81 -3.99
C MET A 32 -11.77 5.27 -5.44
N VAL A 33 -11.36 4.45 -6.41
CA VAL A 33 -11.42 4.78 -7.84
C VAL A 33 -12.86 4.93 -8.33
N LYS A 34 -13.78 4.07 -7.89
CA LYS A 34 -15.17 4.07 -8.38
C LYS A 34 -16.07 5.07 -7.67
N GLU A 35 -15.92 5.22 -6.36
CA GLU A 35 -16.83 6.02 -5.52
C GLU A 35 -16.23 7.38 -5.14
N GLY A 36 -14.93 7.58 -5.38
CA GLY A 36 -14.21 8.77 -4.94
C GLY A 36 -14.05 8.85 -3.41
N LYS A 37 -14.36 7.77 -2.68
CA LYS A 37 -14.31 7.73 -1.22
C LYS A 37 -14.03 6.33 -0.72
N MET A 38 -12.87 6.15 -0.09
CA MET A 38 -12.51 4.91 0.60
C MET A 38 -13.02 4.92 2.04
N HIS A 39 -13.51 3.78 2.53
CA HIS A 39 -13.88 3.61 3.93
C HIS A 39 -12.73 4.00 4.87
N GLY A 40 -12.99 4.84 5.88
CA GLY A 40 -11.94 5.45 6.72
C GLY A 40 -11.02 4.45 7.40
N PHE A 41 -11.55 3.34 7.92
CA PHE A 41 -10.75 2.25 8.48
C PHE A 41 -9.77 1.65 7.45
N LEU A 42 -10.21 1.54 6.19
CA LEU A 42 -9.41 0.94 5.13
C LEU A 42 -8.35 1.88 4.58
N ARG A 43 -8.50 3.22 4.69
CA ARG A 43 -7.43 4.15 4.32
C ARG A 43 -6.14 3.87 5.11
N MET A 44 -6.27 3.54 6.40
CA MET A 44 -5.13 3.15 7.24
C MET A 44 -4.49 1.84 6.76
N TYR A 45 -5.31 0.82 6.50
CA TYR A 45 -4.85 -0.47 5.98
C TYR A 45 -4.13 -0.29 4.65
N TRP A 46 -4.76 0.44 3.74
CA TRP A 46 -4.32 0.70 2.38
C TRP A 46 -2.96 1.40 2.34
N ALA A 47 -2.78 2.50 3.08
CA ALA A 47 -1.52 3.24 3.11
C ALA A 47 -0.39 2.44 3.77
N LYS A 48 -0.68 1.65 4.80
CA LYS A 48 0.30 0.77 5.45
C LYS A 48 0.79 -0.34 4.53
N LYS A 49 -0.09 -0.88 3.68
CA LYS A 49 0.31 -1.86 2.66
C LYS A 49 1.16 -1.24 1.54
N ILE A 50 0.91 0.02 1.17
CA ILE A 50 1.79 0.74 0.25
C ILE A 50 3.21 0.86 0.83
N LEU A 51 3.37 1.11 2.14
CA LEU A 51 4.68 1.06 2.81
C LEU A 51 5.33 -0.33 2.72
N GLU A 52 4.56 -1.39 2.97
CA GLU A 52 5.05 -2.77 2.91
C GLU A 52 5.53 -3.18 1.50
N TRP A 53 4.89 -2.67 0.45
CA TRP A 53 5.11 -3.08 -0.94
C TRP A 53 5.82 -2.04 -1.81
N SER A 54 6.48 -1.07 -1.18
CA SER A 54 7.28 -0.04 -1.85
C SER A 54 8.77 -0.19 -1.51
N PRO A 55 9.67 0.24 -2.41
CA PRO A 55 11.11 0.13 -2.19
C PRO A 55 11.57 1.00 -1.02
N SER A 56 10.92 2.12 -0.74
CA SER A 56 11.29 3.02 0.36
C SER A 56 10.05 3.69 0.96
N PRO A 57 10.14 4.20 2.21
CA PRO A 57 9.04 4.96 2.82
C PRO A 57 8.73 6.25 2.06
N GLU A 58 9.71 6.89 1.42
CA GLU A 58 9.52 8.08 0.59
C GLU A 58 8.68 7.76 -0.65
N GLU A 59 9.02 6.66 -1.33
CA GLU A 59 8.26 6.21 -2.49
C GLU A 59 6.85 5.74 -2.10
N ALA A 60 6.72 5.09 -0.94
CA ALA A 60 5.42 4.72 -0.39
C ALA A 60 4.55 5.96 -0.13
N LEU A 61 5.12 6.99 0.50
CA LEU A 61 4.42 8.23 0.81
C LEU A 61 4.02 8.97 -0.47
N ARG A 62 4.92 9.07 -1.45
CA ARG A 62 4.66 9.69 -2.75
C ARG A 62 3.47 9.02 -3.45
N ARG A 63 3.45 7.68 -3.51
CA ARG A 63 2.37 6.89 -4.12
C ARG A 63 1.05 7.04 -3.37
N ALA A 64 1.09 6.97 -2.03
CA ALA A 64 -0.11 7.11 -1.21
C ALA A 64 -0.75 8.49 -1.38
N ILE A 65 0.05 9.57 -1.37
CA ILE A 65 -0.44 10.93 -1.62
C ILE A 65 -0.98 11.04 -3.05
N TYR A 66 -0.24 10.58 -4.05
CA TYR A 66 -0.66 10.63 -5.45
C TYR A 66 -2.03 9.98 -5.67
N LEU A 67 -2.20 8.73 -5.21
CA LEU A 67 -3.45 7.99 -5.39
C LEU A 67 -4.60 8.61 -4.59
N ASN A 68 -4.33 9.07 -3.35
CA ASN A 68 -5.34 9.77 -2.56
C ASN A 68 -5.81 11.04 -3.28
N ASP A 69 -4.89 11.88 -3.74
CA ASP A 69 -5.19 13.18 -4.34
C ASP A 69 -5.82 13.05 -5.73
N LYS A 70 -5.50 11.98 -6.47
CA LYS A 70 -6.07 11.68 -7.79
C LYS A 70 -7.52 11.22 -7.72
N TYR A 71 -7.87 10.35 -6.76
CA TYR A 71 -9.15 9.67 -6.76
C TYR A 71 -10.10 10.10 -5.65
N SER A 72 -9.60 10.52 -4.49
CA SER A 72 -10.48 10.88 -3.38
C SER A 72 -11.11 12.25 -3.61
N LEU A 73 -12.44 12.33 -3.50
CA LEU A 73 -13.19 13.59 -3.55
C LEU A 73 -12.82 14.52 -2.38
N ASP A 74 -12.43 13.94 -1.25
CA ASP A 74 -11.89 14.61 -0.07
C ASP A 74 -10.34 14.62 -0.05
N GLY A 75 -9.70 14.36 -1.18
CA GLY A 75 -8.24 14.43 -1.35
C GLY A 75 -7.73 15.85 -1.54
N ARG A 76 -6.40 16.02 -1.71
CA ARG A 76 -5.72 17.33 -1.79
C ARG A 76 -6.04 18.24 -0.61
N ASP A 77 -6.19 17.61 0.54
CA ASP A 77 -6.62 18.21 1.80
C ASP A 77 -5.59 17.89 2.89
N PRO A 78 -5.33 18.80 3.85
CA PRO A 78 -4.42 18.54 4.96
C PRO A 78 -4.69 17.21 5.69
N ASN A 79 -5.94 16.79 5.82
CA ASN A 79 -6.29 15.51 6.44
C ASN A 79 -5.77 14.32 5.60
N GLY A 80 -5.73 14.43 4.28
CA GLY A 80 -5.15 13.42 3.39
C GLY A 80 -3.65 13.27 3.61
N TYR A 81 -2.91 14.38 3.65
CA TYR A 81 -1.48 14.39 3.92
C TYR A 81 -1.15 13.84 5.32
N VAL A 82 -1.86 14.33 6.35
CA VAL A 82 -1.67 13.85 7.73
C VAL A 82 -2.07 12.38 7.86
N GLY A 83 -3.12 11.93 7.18
CA GLY A 83 -3.55 10.52 7.17
C GLY A 83 -2.51 9.58 6.54
N CYS A 84 -1.89 10.00 5.44
CA CYS A 84 -0.78 9.26 4.83
C CYS A 84 0.44 9.22 5.77
N MET A 85 0.80 10.38 6.36
CA MET A 85 1.92 10.47 7.32
C MET A 85 1.66 9.69 8.61
N TRP A 86 0.43 9.61 9.09
CA TRP A 86 0.06 8.80 10.26
C TRP A 86 0.26 7.31 9.93
N SER A 87 -0.16 6.91 8.73
CA SER A 87 -0.10 5.52 8.29
C SER A 87 1.33 5.05 8.04
N ILE A 88 2.15 5.86 7.39
CA ILE A 88 3.49 5.50 6.89
C ILE A 88 4.61 5.98 7.82
N GLY A 89 4.51 7.21 8.32
CA GLY A 89 5.52 7.84 9.17
C GLY A 89 5.18 7.85 10.67
N GLY A 90 3.97 7.42 11.06
CA GLY A 90 3.57 7.36 12.46
C GLY A 90 3.32 8.74 13.10
N ILE A 91 3.08 9.79 12.32
CA ILE A 91 2.77 11.11 12.89
C ILE A 91 1.50 11.01 13.76
N HIS A 92 1.53 11.58 14.95
CA HIS A 92 0.42 11.49 15.93
C HIS A 92 0.06 10.05 16.36
N ASP A 93 0.91 9.06 16.10
CA ASP A 93 0.83 7.72 16.68
C ASP A 93 2.02 7.49 17.61
N GLN A 94 1.92 6.46 18.45
CA GLN A 94 3.03 5.99 19.27
C GLN A 94 3.86 4.93 18.54
N GLY A 95 5.04 4.60 19.10
CA GLY A 95 5.83 3.45 18.65
C GLY A 95 5.19 2.11 19.04
N TRP A 96 5.29 1.12 18.16
CA TRP A 96 4.79 -0.24 18.36
C TRP A 96 5.94 -1.26 18.34
N GLY A 97 5.60 -2.53 18.55
CA GLY A 97 6.57 -3.63 18.48
C GLY A 97 7.29 -3.66 17.13
N GLU A 98 8.61 -3.79 17.19
CA GLU A 98 9.49 -3.69 16.02
C GLU A 98 9.30 -4.87 15.06
N ARG A 99 9.21 -4.58 13.75
CA ARG A 99 9.01 -5.57 12.69
C ARG A 99 9.87 -5.24 11.47
N PRO A 100 10.26 -6.25 10.67
CA PRO A 100 10.86 -6.00 9.37
C PRO A 100 10.00 -5.04 8.54
N ILE A 101 10.67 -4.19 7.75
CA ILE A 101 10.09 -3.15 6.88
C ILE A 101 9.47 -1.98 7.68
N PHE A 102 8.56 -2.25 8.61
CA PHE A 102 7.82 -1.22 9.37
C PHE A 102 8.61 -0.60 10.52
N GLY A 103 9.61 -1.30 11.07
CA GLY A 103 10.16 -0.95 12.36
C GLY A 103 9.07 -0.82 13.42
N LYS A 104 9.02 0.33 14.08
CA LYS A 104 8.05 0.63 15.14
C LYS A 104 6.76 1.28 14.64
N ILE A 105 6.55 1.40 13.33
CA ILE A 105 5.29 1.90 12.78
C ILE A 105 4.18 0.88 13.05
N ARG A 106 3.00 1.34 13.44
CA ARG A 106 1.85 0.47 13.70
C ARG A 106 1.58 -0.44 12.49
N PHE A 107 1.61 -1.74 12.70
CA PHE A 107 1.34 -2.73 11.67
C PHE A 107 -0.16 -3.06 11.59
N MET A 108 -0.66 -3.31 10.38
CA MET A 108 -1.99 -3.85 10.13
C MET A 108 -1.90 -4.99 9.11
N ASN A 109 -2.63 -6.07 9.35
CA ASN A 109 -2.67 -7.22 8.45
C ASN A 109 -4.09 -7.68 8.16
N TYR A 110 -4.20 -8.47 7.09
CA TYR A 110 -5.46 -9.01 6.59
C TYR A 110 -6.26 -9.75 7.66
N GLN A 111 -5.60 -10.63 8.44
CA GLN A 111 -6.26 -11.38 9.52
C GLN A 111 -6.79 -10.46 10.62
N GLY A 112 -6.12 -9.33 10.88
CA GLY A 112 -6.60 -8.29 11.79
C GLY A 112 -7.86 -7.61 11.30
N CYS A 113 -7.98 -7.39 10.00
CA CYS A 113 -9.20 -6.86 9.38
C CYS A 113 -10.36 -7.86 9.46
N LYS A 114 -10.10 -9.15 9.18
CA LYS A 114 -11.10 -10.23 9.30
C LYS A 114 -11.73 -10.33 10.69
N ARG A 115 -10.98 -10.02 11.76
CA ARG A 115 -11.51 -9.99 13.13
C ARG A 115 -12.38 -8.77 13.44
N LYS A 116 -12.39 -7.75 12.58
CA LYS A 116 -13.09 -6.48 12.82
C LYS A 116 -14.36 -6.31 11.98
N PHE A 117 -14.41 -6.88 10.78
CA PHE A 117 -15.58 -6.82 9.91
C PHE A 117 -15.56 -7.96 8.88
N ASP A 118 -16.68 -8.16 8.19
CA ASP A 118 -16.81 -9.14 7.12
C ASP A 118 -16.07 -8.68 5.85
N VAL A 119 -14.81 -9.10 5.75
CA VAL A 119 -13.93 -8.81 4.62
C VAL A 119 -14.49 -9.38 3.32
N GLN A 120 -15.04 -10.60 3.33
CA GLN A 120 -15.54 -11.23 2.10
C GLN A 120 -16.75 -10.47 1.56
N LYS A 121 -17.67 -10.08 2.43
CA LYS A 121 -18.80 -9.23 2.05
C LYS A 121 -18.33 -7.89 1.49
N PHE A 122 -17.27 -7.29 2.05
CA PHE A 122 -16.69 -6.07 1.51
C PHE A 122 -16.10 -6.29 0.11
N VAL A 123 -15.25 -7.31 -0.06
CA VAL A 123 -14.58 -7.65 -1.33
C VAL A 123 -15.60 -7.97 -2.43
N ASN A 124 -16.67 -8.71 -2.10
CA ASN A 124 -17.71 -9.07 -3.07
C ASN A 124 -18.45 -7.87 -3.68
N ARG A 125 -18.41 -6.69 -3.04
CA ARG A 125 -18.95 -5.45 -3.64
C ARG A 125 -18.09 -4.90 -4.78
N TYR A 126 -16.84 -5.34 -4.87
CA TYR A 126 -15.87 -4.90 -5.87
C TYR A 126 -15.29 -6.12 -6.62
N PRO A 127 -16.05 -6.78 -7.50
CA PRO A 127 -15.68 -8.07 -8.10
C PRO A 127 -14.27 -8.16 -8.73
N PRO A 128 -13.71 -7.11 -9.38
CA PRO A 128 -12.35 -7.20 -9.91
C PRO A 128 -11.28 -7.45 -8.83
N ALA A 129 -11.55 -7.13 -7.56
CA ALA A 129 -10.58 -7.25 -6.48
C ALA A 129 -10.10 -8.69 -6.25
N ALA A 130 -11.05 -9.63 -6.19
CA ALA A 130 -10.75 -11.05 -6.02
C ALA A 130 -10.12 -11.64 -7.30
N ALA A 131 -10.60 -11.24 -8.48
CA ALA A 131 -10.03 -11.68 -9.75
C ALA A 131 -8.55 -11.23 -9.90
N ASN A 132 -8.24 -10.00 -9.52
CA ASN A 132 -6.89 -9.44 -9.56
C ASN A 132 -5.95 -10.15 -8.58
N ALA A 133 -6.42 -10.50 -7.38
CA ALA A 133 -5.66 -11.27 -6.41
C ALA A 133 -5.34 -12.69 -6.92
N ASN A 134 -6.31 -13.33 -7.60
CA ASN A 134 -6.16 -14.66 -8.19
C ASN A 134 -5.24 -14.65 -9.42
N ALA A 135 -5.28 -13.59 -10.24
CA ALA A 135 -4.39 -13.44 -11.39
C ALA A 135 -2.91 -13.32 -10.97
N GLY A 136 -2.63 -12.63 -9.85
CA GLY A 136 -1.30 -12.54 -9.28
C GLY A 136 -0.77 -13.86 -8.69
N SER A 137 -1.66 -14.78 -8.29
CA SER A 137 -1.30 -16.09 -7.75
C SER A 137 -1.15 -17.16 -8.85
N ASN A 138 -1.94 -17.11 -9.92
CA ASN A 138 -1.84 -18.04 -11.07
C ASN A 138 -0.64 -17.80 -11.99
N ALA A 139 0.06 -16.66 -11.90
CA ALA A 139 1.34 -16.44 -12.58
C ALA A 139 2.49 -17.32 -12.02
N SER A 140 2.21 -18.20 -11.05
CA SER A 140 3.20 -19.07 -10.39
C SER A 140 3.07 -20.57 -10.69
N GLY A 141 2.17 -21.00 -11.58
CA GLY A 141 2.01 -22.42 -11.93
C GLY A 141 1.54 -22.69 -13.36
N GLY A 142 2.49 -22.96 -14.27
CA GLY A 142 2.23 -23.64 -15.56
C GLY A 142 2.96 -23.07 -16.78
N GLY A 143 4.00 -23.77 -17.27
CA GLY A 143 4.40 -23.79 -18.68
C GLY A 143 5.38 -22.72 -19.19
N SER A 144 6.67 -23.08 -19.23
CA SER A 144 7.75 -22.63 -20.15
C SER A 144 7.51 -21.42 -21.08
N ASN A 145 8.17 -20.28 -20.83
CA ASN A 145 9.46 -19.84 -21.44
C ASN A 145 9.67 -18.32 -21.19
N SER A 146 10.93 -17.90 -21.00
CA SER A 146 11.45 -16.52 -20.92
C SER A 146 10.89 -15.54 -19.85
N GLY A 147 11.64 -15.44 -18.73
CA GLY A 147 12.07 -14.18 -18.10
C GLY A 147 11.04 -13.16 -17.56
N SER A 148 11.03 -13.03 -16.22
CA SER A 148 10.45 -11.95 -15.36
C SER A 148 9.09 -12.31 -14.73
N ALA A 149 8.85 -12.23 -13.42
CA ALA A 149 9.62 -11.74 -12.28
C ALA A 149 9.23 -12.50 -10.99
N LYS A 150 10.22 -13.11 -10.32
CA LYS A 150 10.30 -13.10 -8.85
C LYS A 150 11.54 -12.29 -8.53
N LYS A 151 11.40 -11.12 -7.91
CA LYS A 151 12.54 -10.34 -7.45
C LYS A 151 12.26 -9.83 -6.05
N ALA A 152 12.75 -10.57 -5.06
CA ALA A 152 13.21 -9.96 -3.84
C ALA A 152 14.34 -8.99 -4.24
N VAL A 153 14.04 -7.69 -4.27
CA VAL A 153 15.04 -6.67 -4.59
C VAL A 153 15.56 -6.12 -3.26
N ALA A 154 16.85 -6.33 -2.99
CA ALA A 154 17.56 -5.55 -1.99
C ALA A 154 17.58 -4.09 -2.46
N VAL A 155 16.89 -3.21 -1.74
CA VAL A 155 16.85 -1.78 -2.04
C VAL A 155 18.23 -1.20 -1.66
N LYS A 156 19.09 -0.99 -2.66
CA LYS A 156 20.31 -0.18 -2.48
C LYS A 156 19.88 1.28 -2.34
N GLY A 157 20.23 1.90 -1.23
CA GLY A 157 19.79 3.24 -0.86
C GLY A 157 20.11 4.29 -1.92
N GLN A 158 19.08 4.94 -2.46
CA GLN A 158 19.23 6.21 -3.15
C GLN A 158 19.38 7.31 -2.10
N LYS A 159 20.62 7.78 -1.91
CA LYS A 159 20.88 9.07 -1.29
C LYS A 159 20.63 10.17 -2.32
N GLY A 160 19.77 11.11 -1.97
CA GLY A 160 19.73 12.45 -2.56
C GLY A 160 18.56 12.68 -3.51
N ILE A 161 17.62 13.54 -3.10
CA ILE A 161 17.38 14.88 -3.68
C ILE A 161 16.24 15.61 -2.94
N TYR A 162 16.39 15.94 -1.66
CA TYR A 162 15.55 16.98 -1.02
C TYR A 162 16.35 17.73 0.04
N ALA A 163 17.28 18.57 -0.42
CA ALA A 163 17.93 19.60 0.39
C ALA A 163 17.34 20.98 0.04
N PHE A 164 16.01 21.14 0.10
CA PHE A 164 15.36 22.40 -0.29
C PHE A 164 14.33 22.97 0.68
N LEU A 165 14.28 22.55 1.96
CA LEU A 165 13.35 23.18 2.92
C LEU A 165 13.92 23.42 4.34
N THR A 166 15.22 23.70 4.47
CA THR A 166 15.76 24.27 5.73
C THR A 166 16.68 25.44 5.44
N LYS A 167 16.08 26.56 5.03
CA LYS A 167 16.59 27.91 5.29
C LYS A 167 15.40 28.80 5.66
N LYS A 168 15.11 28.84 6.95
CA LYS A 168 14.75 30.06 7.70
C LYS A 168 15.30 29.89 9.10
#